data_AF-A0A383E6U6-F1
#
_entry.id   AF-A0A383E6U6-F1
#
_cell.length_a   1.000
_cell.length_b   1.000
_cell.length_c   1.000
_cell.angle_alpha   90.00
_cell.angle_beta   90.00
_cell.angle_gamma   90.00
#
_symmetry.space_group_name_H-M   'P 1'
#
loop_
_entity.id
_entity.type
_entity.pdbx_description
1 polymer ?
#
loop_
_entity_poly.entity_id
_entity_poly.type
_entity_poly.pdbx_seq_one_letter_code
_entity_poly.pdbx_strand_id
1 'polypeptide(L)'
;LGLTEFLYNNVTVDAERLLDESIALSIALDDKPVQAFALSAQSEIRSRNLDFDGAREKALGALELAKQVGDGTSAASALYVLSTIYWMACDVDGISSLSSIVDDLQTHGIRLPDSFHSHAEAFLSWAQGDSAAVNNMYAKFRKTNISFSQAVESAYLLELGEDQKGKEQLDNVINYAKATENTVFAHFIQELAWGSFLLGTEEYAKQALALLPRVQNSDVMGNVQLVTVPMS
;
A
#
# COMPACT_ATOMS: atom_id res chain seq x y z
N LEU A 1 -2.09 -20.99 10.34
CA LEU A 1 -3.16 -21.20 9.33
C LEU A 1 -4.01 -19.94 9.21
N GLY A 2 -4.66 -19.48 10.29
CA GLY A 2 -5.40 -18.20 10.26
C GLY A 2 -4.58 -16.95 9.90
N LEU A 3 -3.30 -16.86 10.28
CA LEU A 3 -2.44 -15.70 9.96
C LEU A 3 -2.04 -15.61 8.48
N THR A 4 -1.97 -16.76 7.79
CA THR A 4 -1.63 -16.83 6.36
C THR A 4 -2.88 -16.57 5.51
N GLU A 5 -4.07 -17.02 5.95
CA GLU A 5 -5.35 -16.64 5.33
C GLU A 5 -5.71 -15.17 5.56
N PHE A 6 -5.34 -14.62 6.73
CA PHE A 6 -5.49 -13.21 7.09
C PHE A 6 -4.67 -12.28 6.17
N LEU A 7 -3.41 -12.64 5.91
CA LEU A 7 -2.55 -11.87 5.00
C LEU A 7 -2.91 -12.03 3.53
N TYR A 8 -3.57 -13.13 3.14
CA TYR A 8 -3.71 -13.45 1.72
C TYR A 8 -5.09 -13.38 1.11
N ASN A 9 -6.24 -13.65 1.76
CA ASN A 9 -7.45 -13.69 0.92
C ASN A 9 -8.87 -13.66 1.52
N ASN A 10 -9.13 -13.24 2.76
CA ASN A 10 -10.53 -13.12 3.20
C ASN A 10 -10.72 -12.09 4.33
N VAL A 11 -11.27 -10.92 3.99
CA VAL A 11 -11.79 -9.96 4.98
C VAL A 11 -13.12 -10.51 5.48
N THR A 12 -13.07 -11.39 6.48
CA THR A 12 -14.28 -11.97 7.10
C THR A 12 -14.45 -11.46 8.52
N VAL A 13 -15.69 -11.48 9.01
CA VAL A 13 -16.02 -11.23 10.43
C VAL A 13 -15.19 -12.13 11.37
N ASP A 14 -14.83 -13.33 10.90
CA ASP A 14 -13.98 -14.24 11.65
C ASP A 14 -12.55 -13.72 11.85
N ALA A 15 -12.01 -12.98 10.88
CA ALA A 15 -10.67 -12.40 10.99
C ALA A 15 -10.63 -11.32 12.08
N GLU A 16 -11.60 -10.41 12.12
CA GLU A 16 -11.69 -9.40 13.19
C GLU A 16 -11.86 -10.05 14.56
N ARG A 17 -12.73 -11.07 14.67
CA ARG A 17 -12.94 -11.81 15.92
C ARG A 17 -11.65 -12.47 16.42
N LEU A 18 -10.90 -13.13 15.54
CA LEU A 18 -9.63 -13.77 15.91
C LEU A 18 -8.58 -12.75 16.34
N LEU A 19 -8.56 -11.55 15.72
CA LEU A 19 -7.68 -10.46 16.15
C LEU A 19 -8.08 -9.90 17.51
N ASP A 20 -9.39 -9.77 17.79
CA ASP A 20 -9.88 -9.37 19.11
C ASP A 20 -9.46 -10.38 20.20
N GLU A 21 -9.58 -11.69 19.91
CA GLU A 21 -9.08 -12.75 20.80
C GLU A 21 -7.56 -12.68 21.00
N SER A 22 -6.80 -12.42 19.93
CA SER A 22 -5.34 -12.22 20.00
C SER A 22 -4.98 -11.02 20.88
N ILE A 23 -5.71 -9.90 20.76
CA ILE A 23 -5.51 -8.71 21.59
C ILE A 23 -5.82 -9.03 23.06
N ALA A 24 -6.94 -9.70 23.34
CA ALA A 24 -7.31 -10.06 24.72
C ALA A 24 -6.26 -10.96 25.39
N LEU A 25 -5.74 -11.96 24.66
CA LEU A 25 -4.69 -12.86 25.17
C LEU A 25 -3.36 -12.12 25.36
N SER A 26 -2.97 -11.29 24.40
CA SER A 26 -1.71 -10.53 24.48
C SER A 26 -1.75 -9.44 25.57
N ILE A 27 -2.92 -8.88 25.88
CA ILE A 27 -3.10 -8.03 27.08
C ILE A 27 -2.89 -8.85 28.36
N ALA A 28 -3.48 -10.05 28.45
CA ALA A 28 -3.32 -10.91 29.62
C ALA A 28 -1.86 -11.37 29.85
N LEU A 29 -1.05 -11.39 28.78
CA LEU A 29 0.37 -11.77 28.80
C LEU A 29 1.33 -10.57 28.82
N ASP A 30 0.82 -9.33 28.77
CA ASP A 30 1.62 -8.10 28.58
C ASP A 30 2.52 -8.13 27.32
N ASP A 31 2.07 -8.82 26.27
CA ASP A 31 2.78 -8.95 24.99
C ASP A 31 2.41 -7.80 24.05
N LYS A 32 3.04 -6.65 24.27
CA LYS A 32 2.80 -5.43 23.48
C LYS A 32 3.15 -5.57 21.99
N PRO A 33 4.22 -6.28 21.57
CA PRO A 33 4.46 -6.55 20.15
C PRO A 33 3.29 -7.25 19.47
N VAL A 34 2.71 -8.29 20.09
CA VAL A 34 1.53 -8.98 19.52
C VAL A 34 0.32 -8.07 19.48
N GLN A 35 0.10 -7.24 20.51
CA GLN A 35 -0.98 -6.23 20.50
C GLN A 35 -0.81 -5.25 19.34
N ALA A 36 0.40 -4.70 19.13
CA ALA A 36 0.69 -3.74 18.07
C ALA A 36 0.49 -4.35 16.67
N PHE A 37 0.96 -5.58 16.48
CA PHE A 37 0.76 -6.31 15.23
C PHE A 37 -0.73 -6.57 14.95
N ALA A 38 -1.49 -7.04 15.97
CA ALA A 38 -2.92 -7.30 15.82
C ALA A 38 -3.72 -6.03 15.53
N LEU A 39 -3.36 -4.90 16.14
CA LEU A 39 -3.98 -3.61 15.82
C LEU A 39 -3.67 -3.15 14.39
N SER A 40 -2.44 -3.32 13.91
CA SER A 40 -2.08 -3.01 12.51
C SER A 40 -2.90 -3.86 11.53
N ALA A 41 -3.09 -5.14 11.85
CA ALA A 41 -3.95 -6.06 11.13
C ALA A 41 -5.44 -5.62 11.11
N GLN A 42 -5.99 -5.20 12.26
CA GLN A 42 -7.35 -4.65 12.32
C GLN A 42 -7.49 -3.36 11.51
N SER A 43 -6.47 -2.51 11.54
CA SER A 43 -6.41 -1.28 10.75
C SER A 43 -6.50 -1.58 9.25
N GLU A 44 -5.75 -2.56 8.77
CA GLU A 44 -5.77 -2.98 7.37
C GLU A 44 -7.16 -3.49 6.95
N ILE A 45 -7.78 -4.37 7.76
CA ILE A 45 -9.17 -4.81 7.52
C ILE A 45 -10.13 -3.63 7.40
N ARG A 46 -10.09 -2.71 8.37
CA ARG A 46 -11.00 -1.56 8.40
C ARG A 46 -10.81 -0.65 7.19
N SER A 47 -9.56 -0.42 6.77
CA SER A 47 -9.26 0.37 5.57
C SER A 47 -9.84 -0.26 4.30
N ARG A 48 -9.80 -1.60 4.18
CA ARG A 48 -10.42 -2.34 3.06
C ARG A 48 -11.95 -2.24 3.07
N ASN A 49 -12.55 -2.07 4.24
CA ASN A 49 -13.97 -1.82 4.43
C ASN A 49 -14.35 -0.32 4.39
N LEU A 50 -13.42 0.55 4.00
CA LEU A 50 -13.60 2.02 3.93
C LEU A 50 -13.92 2.69 5.28
N ASP A 51 -13.70 2.01 6.40
CA ASP A 51 -13.72 2.58 7.74
C ASP A 51 -12.35 3.22 8.04
N PHE A 52 -12.10 4.38 7.42
CA PHE A 52 -10.80 5.05 7.52
C PHE A 52 -10.53 5.64 8.91
N ASP A 53 -11.56 6.10 9.62
CA ASP A 53 -11.42 6.63 10.97
C ASP A 53 -11.07 5.52 11.96
N GLY A 54 -11.81 4.40 11.92
CA GLY A 54 -11.51 3.23 12.75
C GLY A 54 -10.18 2.59 12.39
N ALA A 55 -9.81 2.56 11.10
CA ALA A 55 -8.49 2.10 10.69
C ALA A 55 -7.37 2.97 11.27
N ARG A 56 -7.49 4.30 11.13
CA ARG A 56 -6.50 5.26 11.65
C ARG A 56 -6.30 5.14 13.15
N GLU A 57 -7.39 5.01 13.92
CA GLU A 57 -7.32 4.80 15.36
C GLU A 57 -6.47 3.58 15.71
N LYS A 58 -6.69 2.46 15.00
CA LYS A 58 -5.97 1.21 15.22
C LYS A 58 -4.49 1.31 14.83
N ALA A 59 -4.16 1.92 13.70
CA ALA A 59 -2.78 2.15 13.30
C ALA A 59 -2.01 3.05 14.29
N LEU A 60 -2.64 4.13 14.78
CA LEU A 60 -2.02 5.00 15.79
C LEU A 60 -1.84 4.27 17.14
N GLY A 61 -2.81 3.44 17.55
CA GLY A 61 -2.66 2.59 18.73
C GLY A 61 -1.52 1.58 18.60
N ALA A 62 -1.34 0.99 17.41
CA ALA A 62 -0.21 0.10 17.13
C ALA A 62 1.14 0.82 17.22
N LEU A 63 1.25 2.04 16.69
CA LEU A 63 2.45 2.87 16.79
C LEU A 63 2.82 3.18 18.24
N GLU A 64 1.83 3.54 19.06
CA GLU A 64 2.06 3.85 20.48
C GLU A 64 2.56 2.62 21.24
N LEU A 65 1.97 1.44 21.02
CA LEU A 65 2.44 0.20 21.62
C LEU A 65 3.86 -0.16 21.17
N ALA A 66 4.14 -0.06 19.86
CA ALA A 66 5.46 -0.29 19.31
C ALA A 66 6.50 0.65 19.94
N LYS A 67 6.14 1.92 20.13
CA LYS A 67 6.98 2.93 20.77
C LYS A 67 7.29 2.61 22.23
N GLN A 68 6.34 2.10 23.00
CA GLN A 68 6.55 1.72 24.40
C GLN A 68 7.57 0.60 24.60
N VAL A 69 7.76 -0.28 23.60
CA VAL A 69 8.69 -1.42 23.68
C VAL A 69 9.88 -1.33 22.75
N GLY A 70 10.00 -0.24 21.97
CA GLY A 70 11.08 -0.07 21.01
C GLY A 70 11.01 -1.02 19.80
N ASP A 71 9.83 -1.51 19.45
CA ASP A 71 9.65 -2.46 18.34
C ASP A 71 9.51 -1.75 17.00
N GLY A 72 10.64 -1.61 16.30
CA GLY A 72 10.69 -1.00 14.98
C GLY A 72 9.95 -1.78 13.88
N THR A 73 9.76 -3.10 14.04
CA THR A 73 9.05 -3.91 13.04
C THR A 73 7.56 -3.62 13.10
N SER A 74 6.98 -3.63 14.31
CA SER A 74 5.58 -3.25 14.50
C SER A 74 5.33 -1.79 14.14
N ALA A 75 6.26 -0.87 14.46
CA ALA A 75 6.15 0.52 14.05
C ALA A 75 6.14 0.68 12.52
N ALA A 76 7.02 -0.02 11.80
CA ALA A 76 7.05 0.01 10.33
C ALA A 76 5.77 -0.55 9.71
N SER A 77 5.20 -1.62 10.28
CA SER A 77 3.92 -2.18 9.83
C SER A 77 2.78 -1.18 10.02
N ALA A 78 2.69 -0.53 11.19
CA ALA A 78 1.67 0.47 11.45
C ALA A 78 1.83 1.72 10.57
N LEU A 79 3.05 2.19 10.33
CA LEU A 79 3.35 3.29 9.40
C LEU A 79 2.95 2.96 7.95
N TYR A 80 3.17 1.72 7.51
CA TYR A 80 2.76 1.26 6.19
C TYR A 80 1.24 1.35 6.04
N VAL A 81 0.48 0.83 7.00
CA VAL A 81 -0.99 0.88 6.96
C VAL A 81 -1.49 2.32 7.05
N LEU A 82 -0.90 3.16 7.90
CA LEU A 82 -1.26 4.57 8.02
C LEU A 82 -0.99 5.34 6.72
N SER A 83 0.13 5.08 6.05
CA SER A 83 0.45 5.65 4.74
C SER A 83 -0.61 5.27 3.69
N THR A 84 -1.02 4.00 3.66
CA THR A 84 -2.07 3.51 2.76
C THR A 84 -3.42 4.16 3.05
N ILE A 85 -3.81 4.31 4.32
CA ILE A 85 -5.05 4.97 4.73
C ILE A 85 -5.08 6.42 4.24
N TYR A 86 -4.00 7.18 4.49
CA TYR A 86 -3.97 8.58 4.08
C TYR A 86 -3.98 8.73 2.56
N TRP A 87 -3.31 7.85 1.84
CA TRP A 87 -3.39 7.81 0.38
C TRP A 87 -4.81 7.51 -0.12
N MET A 88 -5.45 6.45 0.39
CA MET A 88 -6.81 6.06 -0.02
C MET A 88 -7.87 7.11 0.32
N ALA A 89 -7.70 7.82 1.43
CA ALA A 89 -8.58 8.89 1.86
C ALA A 89 -8.26 10.25 1.21
N CYS A 90 -7.23 10.33 0.36
CA CYS A 90 -6.68 11.58 -0.17
C CYS A 90 -6.36 12.62 0.93
N ASP A 91 -5.92 12.16 2.11
CA ASP A 91 -5.66 12.98 3.29
C ASP A 91 -4.24 13.56 3.22
N VAL A 92 -4.08 14.67 2.50
CA VAL A 92 -2.79 15.35 2.27
C VAL A 92 -2.12 15.77 3.59
N ASP A 93 -2.90 16.21 4.58
CA ASP A 93 -2.38 16.60 5.89
C ASP A 93 -1.83 15.38 6.65
N GLY A 94 -2.57 14.27 6.60
CA GLY A 94 -2.14 12.98 7.12
C GLY A 94 -0.82 12.52 6.48
N ILE A 95 -0.73 12.53 5.15
CA ILE A 95 0.51 12.16 4.45
C ILE A 95 1.67 13.07 4.87
N SER A 96 1.44 14.38 4.95
CA SER A 96 2.46 15.35 5.36
C SER A 96 2.97 15.08 6.80
N SER A 97 2.09 14.59 7.68
CA SER A 97 2.44 14.27 9.07
C SER A 97 3.32 13.03 9.23
N LEU A 98 3.36 12.11 8.26
CA LEU A 98 4.11 10.85 8.36
C LEU A 98 5.61 11.07 8.62
N SER A 99 6.20 12.10 8.01
CA SER A 99 7.59 12.48 8.24
C SER A 99 7.87 12.79 9.72
N SER A 100 6.98 13.57 10.35
CA SER A 100 7.09 13.92 11.77
C SER A 100 6.89 12.72 12.69
N ILE A 101 6.02 11.78 12.31
CA ILE A 101 5.84 10.51 13.06
C ILE A 101 7.12 9.67 12.97
N VAL A 102 7.73 9.55 11.79
CA VAL A 102 9.00 8.84 11.61
C VAL A 102 10.12 9.48 12.44
N ASP A 103 10.23 10.81 12.41
CA ASP A 103 11.23 11.56 13.19
C ASP A 103 11.05 11.36 14.70
N ASP A 104 9.80 11.38 15.19
CA ASP A 104 9.48 11.11 16.59
C ASP A 104 9.91 9.69 16.99
N LEU A 105 9.58 8.68 16.19
CA LEU A 105 9.97 7.29 16.46
C LEU A 105 11.50 7.15 16.54
N GLN A 106 12.22 7.72 15.57
CA GLN A 106 13.68 7.68 15.53
C GLN A 106 14.31 8.40 16.72
N THR A 107 13.77 9.54 17.12
CA THR A 107 14.23 10.30 18.30
C THR A 107 14.03 9.51 19.60
N HIS A 108 13.02 8.64 19.66
CA HIS A 108 12.79 7.71 20.76
C HIS A 108 13.63 6.42 20.67
N GLY A 109 14.58 6.35 19.74
CA GLY A 109 15.51 5.22 19.59
C GLY A 109 14.92 4.03 18.84
N ILE A 110 13.75 4.19 18.20
CA ILE A 110 13.13 3.13 17.41
C ILE A 110 13.81 3.07 16.05
N ARG A 111 14.41 1.92 15.77
CA ARG A 111 15.04 1.67 14.47
C ARG A 111 14.07 0.99 13.53
N LEU A 112 13.65 1.71 12.48
CA LEU A 112 12.85 1.12 11.41
C LEU A 112 13.70 0.16 10.55
N PRO A 113 13.12 -0.92 10.01
CA PRO A 113 13.80 -1.81 9.07
C PRO A 113 14.25 -1.06 7.81
N ASP A 114 15.37 -1.46 7.21
CA ASP A 114 15.88 -0.86 5.97
C ASP A 114 14.90 -1.00 4.78
N SER A 115 13.98 -1.97 4.87
CA SER A 115 12.91 -2.19 3.89
C SER A 115 11.75 -1.21 4.02
N PHE A 116 11.65 -0.46 5.12
CA PHE A 116 10.58 0.52 5.30
C PHE A 116 10.72 1.69 4.31
N HIS A 117 9.62 2.04 3.68
CA HIS A 117 9.48 3.21 2.84
C HIS A 117 8.01 3.65 2.86
N SER A 118 7.77 4.97 2.89
CA SER A 118 6.41 5.49 2.74
C SER A 118 6.04 5.53 1.26
N HIS A 119 4.96 4.84 0.90
CA HIS A 119 4.38 4.94 -0.44
C HIS A 119 3.62 6.26 -0.63
N ALA A 120 3.15 6.87 0.46
CA ALA A 120 2.36 8.08 0.41
C ALA A 120 3.20 9.31 0.06
N GLU A 121 4.51 9.29 0.33
CA GLU A 121 5.44 10.36 -0.09
C GLU A 121 5.47 10.55 -1.62
N ALA A 122 5.33 9.46 -2.38
CA ALA A 122 5.17 9.49 -3.84
C ALA A 122 3.97 10.35 -4.23
N PHE A 123 2.84 10.05 -3.60
CA PHE A 123 1.56 10.67 -3.88
C PHE A 123 1.57 12.12 -3.45
N LEU A 124 2.17 12.46 -2.30
CA LEU A 124 2.31 13.85 -1.87
C LEU A 124 3.16 14.65 -2.86
N SER A 125 4.30 14.10 -3.27
CA SER A 125 5.18 14.74 -4.25
C SER A 125 4.46 14.93 -5.59
N TRP A 126 3.69 13.94 -6.03
CA TRP A 126 2.85 14.03 -7.22
C TRP A 126 1.76 15.09 -7.06
N ALA A 127 1.00 15.09 -5.96
CA ALA A 127 -0.05 16.07 -5.68
C ALA A 127 0.48 17.52 -5.60
N GLN A 128 1.73 17.69 -5.17
CA GLN A 128 2.42 18.97 -5.13
C GLN A 128 3.05 19.38 -6.49
N GLY A 129 3.03 18.50 -7.49
CA GLY A 129 3.66 18.71 -8.78
C GLY A 129 5.20 18.65 -8.73
N ASP A 130 5.79 18.05 -7.70
CA ASP A 130 7.24 17.86 -7.61
C ASP A 130 7.67 16.63 -8.42
N SER A 131 7.81 16.83 -9.72
CA SER A 131 8.19 15.77 -10.64
C SER A 131 9.59 15.20 -10.37
N ALA A 132 10.49 16.00 -9.79
CA ALA A 132 11.84 15.56 -9.49
C ALA A 132 11.85 14.58 -8.30
N ALA A 133 11.08 14.87 -7.26
CA ALA A 133 10.94 13.99 -6.10
C ALA A 133 10.34 12.63 -6.47
N VAL A 134 9.26 12.61 -7.27
CA VAL A 134 8.62 11.36 -7.72
C VAL A 134 9.59 10.53 -8.58
N ASN A 135 10.31 11.16 -9.53
CA ASN A 135 11.30 10.47 -10.36
C ASN A 135 12.45 9.88 -9.55
N ASN A 136 12.99 10.64 -8.58
CA ASN A 136 14.04 10.18 -7.68
C ASN A 136 13.60 8.98 -6.84
N MET A 137 12.35 8.96 -6.40
CA MET A 137 11.79 7.87 -5.62
C MET A 137 11.68 6.59 -6.46
N TYR A 138 11.08 6.63 -7.64
CA TYR A 138 10.98 5.45 -8.51
C TYR A 138 12.36 4.95 -8.98
N ALA A 139 13.33 5.84 -9.16
CA ALA A 139 14.71 5.45 -9.42
C ALA A 139 15.34 4.74 -8.21
N LYS A 140 15.08 5.21 -6.99
CA LYS A 140 15.51 4.56 -5.75
C LYS A 140 14.89 3.16 -5.65
N PHE A 141 13.58 3.02 -5.83
CA PHE A 141 12.89 1.73 -5.74
C PHE A 141 13.50 0.69 -6.69
N ARG A 142 13.72 1.05 -7.95
CA ARG A 142 14.43 0.20 -8.91
C ARG A 142 15.84 -0.16 -8.44
N LYS A 143 16.63 0.83 -8.00
CA LYS A 143 18.02 0.62 -7.55
C LYS A 143 18.12 -0.28 -6.33
N THR A 144 17.16 -0.20 -5.42
CA THR A 144 17.16 -0.95 -4.15
C THR A 144 16.34 -2.22 -4.21
N ASN A 145 15.80 -2.58 -5.38
CA ASN A 145 14.90 -3.72 -5.56
C ASN A 145 13.71 -3.71 -4.57
N ILE A 146 13.25 -2.50 -4.23
CA ILE A 146 12.01 -2.30 -3.49
C ILE A 146 10.89 -2.38 -4.52
N SER A 147 9.89 -3.18 -4.24
CA SER A 147 8.73 -3.35 -5.11
C SER A 147 7.87 -2.08 -5.10
N PHE A 148 7.26 -1.77 -6.24
CA PHE A 148 6.36 -0.62 -6.43
C PHE A 148 5.33 -0.93 -7.51
N SER A 149 4.23 -0.18 -7.56
CA SER A 149 3.22 -0.33 -8.62
C SER A 149 3.65 0.38 -9.91
N GLN A 150 3.99 -0.39 -10.94
CA GLN A 150 4.24 0.14 -12.29
C GLN A 150 3.00 0.79 -12.91
N ALA A 151 1.80 0.30 -12.54
CA ALA A 151 0.54 0.87 -12.99
C ALA A 151 0.41 2.33 -12.51
N VAL A 152 0.69 2.59 -11.23
CA VAL A 152 0.66 3.95 -10.67
C VAL A 152 1.76 4.84 -11.26
N GLU A 153 2.96 4.29 -11.48
CA GLU A 153 4.03 5.03 -12.15
C GLU A 153 3.64 5.44 -13.58
N SER A 154 2.92 4.57 -14.28
CA SER A 154 2.46 4.86 -15.64
C SER A 154 1.57 6.10 -15.68
N ALA A 155 0.60 6.21 -14.77
CA ALA A 155 -0.31 7.35 -14.72
C ALA A 155 0.44 8.65 -14.47
N TYR A 156 1.38 8.62 -13.52
CA TYR A 156 2.25 9.76 -13.25
C TYR A 156 3.08 10.18 -14.49
N LEU A 157 3.73 9.22 -15.17
CA LEU A 157 4.53 9.52 -16.38
C LEU A 157 3.67 10.10 -17.50
N LEU A 158 2.45 9.57 -17.69
CA LEU A 158 1.51 10.07 -18.68
C LEU A 158 1.01 11.49 -18.36
N GLU A 159 0.78 11.81 -17.09
CA GLU A 159 0.40 13.17 -16.68
C GLU A 159 1.51 14.20 -16.93
N LEU A 160 2.77 13.78 -16.91
CA LEU A 160 3.91 14.61 -17.32
C LEU A 160 4.09 14.73 -18.83
N GLY A 161 3.29 14.03 -19.63
CA GLY A 161 3.47 13.95 -21.09
C GLY A 161 4.64 13.05 -21.50
N GLU A 162 5.15 12.19 -20.62
CA GLU A 162 6.16 11.18 -20.93
C GLU A 162 5.53 9.91 -21.55
N ASP A 163 4.71 10.11 -22.60
CA ASP A 163 3.84 9.11 -23.20
C ASP A 163 4.51 7.75 -23.46
N GLN A 164 5.74 7.76 -23.99
CA GLN A 164 6.46 6.54 -24.31
C GLN A 164 6.79 5.72 -23.07
N LYS A 165 7.24 6.37 -21.99
CA LYS A 165 7.59 5.68 -20.74
C LYS A 165 6.34 5.22 -19.99
N GLY A 166 5.27 6.03 -20.02
CA GLY A 166 3.99 5.66 -19.45
C GLY A 166 3.40 4.40 -20.13
N LYS A 167 3.42 4.36 -21.46
CA LYS A 167 3.02 3.17 -22.24
C LYS A 167 3.84 1.94 -21.90
N GLU A 168 5.16 2.08 -21.79
CA GLU A 168 6.04 0.98 -21.39
C GLU A 168 5.63 0.38 -20.04
N GLN A 169 5.29 1.21 -19.05
CA GLN A 169 4.81 0.71 -17.76
C GLN A 169 3.43 0.02 -17.87
N LEU A 170 2.49 0.56 -18.65
CA LEU A 170 1.19 -0.10 -18.89
C LEU A 170 1.36 -1.45 -19.59
N ASP A 171 2.25 -1.53 -20.58
CA ASP A 171 2.53 -2.76 -21.32
C ASP A 171 3.16 -3.82 -20.41
N ASN A 172 4.05 -3.43 -19.50
CA ASN A 172 4.59 -4.32 -18.46
C ASN A 172 3.50 -4.89 -17.57
N VAL A 173 2.55 -4.06 -17.12
CA VAL A 173 1.40 -4.47 -16.31
C VAL A 173 0.52 -5.47 -17.09
N ILE A 174 0.24 -5.20 -18.37
CA ILE A 174 -0.52 -6.11 -19.23
C ILE A 174 0.21 -7.44 -19.42
N ASN A 175 1.51 -7.41 -19.69
CA ASN A 175 2.31 -8.61 -19.90
C ASN A 175 2.35 -9.48 -18.63
N TYR A 176 2.52 -8.86 -17.48
CA TYR A 176 2.37 -9.53 -16.19
C TYR A 176 0.97 -10.15 -16.04
N ALA A 177 -0.07 -9.35 -16.25
CA ALA A 177 -1.45 -9.80 -16.05
C ALA A 177 -1.83 -10.94 -17.01
N LYS A 178 -1.29 -11.00 -18.24
CA LYS A 178 -1.60 -12.04 -19.23
C LYS A 178 -1.11 -13.44 -18.84
N ALA A 179 -0.09 -13.57 -17.99
CA ALA A 179 0.26 -14.87 -17.44
C ALA A 179 -0.88 -15.36 -16.54
N THR A 180 -1.45 -16.53 -16.82
CA THR A 180 -2.69 -17.03 -16.20
C THR A 180 -2.56 -17.30 -14.70
N GLU A 181 -1.34 -17.49 -14.21
CA GLU A 181 -1.04 -17.71 -12.79
C GLU A 181 -0.99 -16.42 -11.97
N ASN A 182 -0.95 -15.26 -12.64
CA ASN A 182 -0.78 -13.98 -11.98
C ASN A 182 -2.12 -13.38 -11.53
N THR A 183 -2.12 -12.85 -10.31
CA THR A 183 -3.21 -12.06 -9.75
C THR A 183 -3.36 -10.75 -10.51
N VAL A 184 -4.59 -10.36 -10.79
CA VAL A 184 -4.91 -9.06 -11.39
C VAL A 184 -5.48 -8.17 -10.29
N PHE A 185 -4.82 -7.06 -9.99
CA PHE A 185 -5.28 -6.13 -8.97
C PHE A 185 -6.22 -5.08 -9.53
N ALA A 186 -7.12 -4.56 -8.71
CA ALA A 186 -8.05 -3.50 -9.12
C ALA A 186 -7.31 -2.25 -9.60
N HIS A 187 -6.19 -1.90 -8.96
CA HIS A 187 -5.39 -0.75 -9.37
C HIS A 187 -4.78 -0.94 -10.78
N PHE A 188 -4.51 -2.16 -11.24
CA PHE A 188 -4.09 -2.37 -12.64
C PHE A 188 -5.19 -1.94 -13.62
N ILE A 189 -6.43 -2.33 -13.34
CA ILE A 189 -7.58 -2.01 -14.19
C ILE A 189 -7.84 -0.50 -14.21
N GLN A 190 -7.78 0.12 -13.03
CA GLN A 190 -7.95 1.56 -12.88
C GLN A 190 -6.92 2.33 -13.71
N GLU A 191 -5.63 2.02 -13.54
CA GLU A 191 -4.57 2.76 -14.24
C GLU A 191 -4.51 2.44 -15.74
N LEU A 192 -4.91 1.24 -16.17
CA LEU A 192 -5.11 0.96 -17.60
C LEU A 192 -6.23 1.83 -18.19
N ALA A 193 -7.36 1.97 -17.49
CA ALA A 193 -8.44 2.83 -17.95
C ALA A 193 -8.03 4.31 -17.97
N TRP A 194 -7.34 4.78 -16.92
CA TRP A 194 -6.83 6.14 -16.81
C TRP A 194 -5.78 6.46 -17.89
N GLY A 195 -4.82 5.56 -18.08
CA GLY A 195 -3.81 5.68 -19.12
C GLY A 195 -4.41 5.73 -20.52
N SER A 196 -5.49 4.99 -20.76
CA SER A 196 -6.27 5.09 -21.99
C SER A 196 -6.82 6.51 -22.23
N PHE A 197 -7.37 7.12 -21.18
CA PHE A 197 -7.86 8.50 -21.22
C PHE A 197 -6.74 9.51 -21.49
N LEU A 198 -5.63 9.44 -20.74
CA LEU A 198 -4.49 10.35 -20.88
C LEU A 198 -3.85 10.28 -22.27
N LEU A 199 -3.79 9.08 -22.85
CA LEU A 199 -3.21 8.84 -24.17
C LEU A 199 -4.18 9.09 -25.34
N GLY A 200 -5.46 9.38 -25.06
CA GLY A 200 -6.49 9.53 -26.09
C GLY A 200 -6.71 8.27 -26.92
N THR A 201 -6.62 7.09 -26.30
CA THR A 201 -6.76 5.77 -26.95
C THR A 201 -7.77 4.88 -26.23
N GLU A 202 -8.39 3.96 -26.96
CA GLU A 202 -9.26 2.93 -26.36
C GLU A 202 -8.51 1.62 -26.03
N GLU A 203 -7.23 1.52 -26.42
CA GLU A 203 -6.46 0.28 -26.31
C GLU A 203 -6.38 -0.25 -24.88
N TYR A 204 -5.94 0.58 -23.94
CA TYR A 204 -5.74 0.18 -22.55
C TYR A 204 -7.07 -0.05 -21.81
N ALA A 205 -8.12 0.71 -22.14
CA ALA A 205 -9.48 0.48 -21.63
C ALA A 205 -10.03 -0.88 -22.08
N LYS A 206 -9.75 -1.31 -23.32
CA LYS A 206 -10.12 -2.66 -23.80
C LYS A 206 -9.36 -3.76 -23.05
N GLN A 207 -8.07 -3.55 -22.77
CA GLN A 207 -7.28 -4.48 -21.94
C GLN A 207 -7.82 -4.55 -20.50
N ALA A 208 -8.15 -3.40 -19.91
CA ALA A 208 -8.76 -3.30 -18.58
C ALA A 208 -10.06 -4.10 -18.51
N LEU A 209 -10.95 -3.93 -19.50
CA LEU A 209 -12.20 -4.68 -19.59
C LEU A 209 -11.98 -6.20 -19.72
N ALA A 210 -10.99 -6.62 -20.51
CA ALA A 210 -10.66 -8.03 -20.68
C ALA A 210 -10.08 -8.68 -19.41
N LEU A 211 -9.37 -7.90 -18.59
CA LEU A 211 -8.77 -8.35 -17.34
C LEU A 211 -9.74 -8.27 -16.14
N LEU A 212 -10.79 -7.45 -16.21
CA LEU A 212 -11.74 -7.23 -15.13
C LEU A 212 -12.31 -8.53 -14.50
N PRO A 213 -12.68 -9.59 -15.25
CA PRO A 213 -13.19 -10.83 -14.66
C PRO A 213 -12.18 -11.60 -13.81
N ARG A 214 -10.89 -11.23 -13.88
CA ARG A 214 -9.79 -11.86 -13.12
C ARG A 214 -9.42 -11.07 -11.86
N VAL A 215 -10.03 -9.91 -11.63
CA VAL A 215 -9.80 -9.12 -10.41
C VAL A 215 -10.38 -9.88 -9.21
N GLN A 216 -9.56 -10.07 -8.18
CA GLN A 216 -10.03 -10.69 -6.94
C GLN A 216 -10.81 -9.68 -6.10
N ASN A 217 -11.95 -10.09 -5.53
CA ASN A 217 -12.79 -9.25 -4.68
C ASN A 217 -12.07 -8.75 -3.42
N SER A 218 -11.07 -9.49 -2.92
CA SER A 218 -10.21 -9.12 -1.80
C SER A 218 -9.26 -7.95 -2.11
N ASP A 219 -9.06 -7.62 -3.39
CA ASP A 219 -8.10 -6.63 -3.88
C ASP A 219 -8.76 -5.37 -4.44
N VAL A 220 -10.08 -5.21 -4.24
CA VAL A 220 -10.87 -4.13 -4.83
C VAL A 220 -10.52 -2.76 -4.22
N MET A 221 -9.98 -2.71 -2.99
CA MET A 221 -9.60 -1.47 -2.32
C MET A 221 -8.33 -1.65 -1.47
N GLY A 222 -7.26 -0.93 -1.80
CA GLY A 222 -6.13 -0.70 -0.89
C GLY A 222 -5.00 -1.74 -0.90
N ASN A 223 -5.15 -2.88 -1.59
CA ASN A 223 -3.98 -3.68 -1.93
C ASN A 223 -3.24 -3.00 -3.08
N VAL A 224 -2.36 -2.06 -2.73
CA VAL A 224 -1.12 -1.87 -3.47
C VAL A 224 -0.25 -3.10 -3.19
N GLN A 225 -0.78 -4.30 -3.46
CA GLN A 225 0.03 -5.51 -3.39
C GLN A 225 1.14 -5.30 -4.41
N LEU A 226 2.31 -5.20 -3.82
CA LEU A 226 3.58 -5.00 -4.46
C LEU A 226 3.95 -6.24 -5.25
N VAL A 227 3.22 -6.47 -6.34
CA VAL A 227 3.74 -7.33 -7.38
C VAL A 227 4.84 -6.56 -8.08
N THR A 228 6.05 -6.87 -7.67
CA THR A 228 7.20 -6.81 -8.58
C THR A 228 6.84 -7.65 -9.80
N VAL A 229 6.54 -6.99 -10.91
CA VAL A 229 6.71 -7.63 -12.21
C VAL A 229 8.22 -7.89 -12.32
N PRO A 230 8.68 -9.14 -12.43
CA PRO A 230 10.09 -9.41 -12.60
C PRO A 230 10.57 -8.66 -13.84
N MET A 231 11.56 -7.77 -13.67
CA MET A 231 12.23 -7.16 -14.81
C MET A 231 13.06 -8.25 -15.48
N SER A 232 12.83 -8.47 -16.78
CA SER A 232 13.77 -9.19 -17.65
C SER A 232 15.06 -8.40 -17.84
#